data_AF-K1YMB5-F1
#
_entry.id   AF-K1YMB5-F1
#
_cell.length_a   1.000
_cell.length_b   1.000
_cell.length_c   1.000
_cell.angle_alpha   90.00
_cell.angle_beta   90.00
_cell.angle_gamma   90.00
#
_symmetry.space_group_name_H-M   'P 1'
#
loop_
_entity.id
_entity.type
_entity.pdbx_description
1 polymer ?
#
loop_
_entity_poly.entity_id
_entity_poly.type
_entity_poly.pdbx_seq_one_letter_code
_entity_poly.pdbx_strand_id
1 'polypeptide(L)'
;MTGAQLHFSESNVIARVSLQSRAGDETSWITHCERVFYNLALDNTQLQNEPCTFPVTSDQKWRLVVKEDGAGLRSGSGIPALQLGLRPSELIFLGRGVPPFLLAYGSGKLAQEDRPSDNQMLVQTMQNEVGNRITGQARLGKKITLGGEEALLPPSPARPWKKWLLWTVLVLGVGLLAIMAKNLIGEMKKEETNKE
;
A
#
# COMPACT_ATOMS: atom_id res chain seq x y z
N MET A 1 -12.92 -14.09 2.47
CA MET A 1 -13.37 -12.74 2.83
C MET A 1 -12.72 -12.36 4.15
N THR A 2 -12.49 -11.08 4.36
CA THR A 2 -11.99 -10.53 5.61
C THR A 2 -13.08 -9.67 6.25
N GLY A 3 -13.09 -9.56 7.58
CA GLY A 3 -14.09 -8.78 8.31
C GLY A 3 -13.49 -7.63 9.13
N ALA A 4 -14.30 -6.62 9.44
CA ALA A 4 -13.98 -5.60 10.42
C ALA A 4 -15.18 -5.32 11.34
N GLN A 5 -14.92 -5.15 12.62
CA GLN A 5 -15.92 -4.79 13.62
C GLN A 5 -15.43 -3.60 14.43
N LEU A 6 -16.35 -2.69 14.74
CA LEU A 6 -16.08 -1.54 15.60
C LEU A 6 -16.70 -1.80 16.96
N HIS A 7 -15.88 -1.66 18.01
CA HIS A 7 -16.29 -1.81 19.40
C HIS A 7 -16.23 -0.44 20.08
N PHE A 8 -17.37 0.01 20.57
CA PHE A 8 -17.48 1.26 21.32
C PHE A 8 -17.26 1.00 22.80
N SER A 9 -16.55 1.90 23.47
CA SER A 9 -16.29 1.82 24.92
C SER A 9 -17.53 2.09 25.76
N GLU A 10 -18.51 2.81 25.20
CA GLU A 10 -19.75 3.21 25.85
C GLU A 10 -20.98 2.59 25.18
N SER A 11 -22.08 2.52 25.95
CA SER A 11 -23.41 2.16 25.46
C SER A 11 -24.17 3.39 24.96
N ASN A 12 -25.18 3.15 24.12
CA ASN A 12 -26.02 4.17 23.46
C ASN A 12 -25.26 5.07 22.49
N VAL A 13 -24.30 4.49 21.78
CA VAL A 13 -23.49 5.16 20.77
C VAL A 13 -23.99 4.83 19.37
N ILE A 14 -24.08 5.84 18.51
CA ILE A 14 -24.40 5.69 17.08
C ILE A 14 -23.57 6.66 16.23
N ALA A 15 -22.94 6.14 15.18
CA ALA A 15 -22.18 6.93 14.21
C ALA A 15 -22.18 6.29 12.82
N ARG A 16 -22.24 7.11 11.77
CA ARG A 16 -21.99 6.68 10.39
C ARG A 16 -20.50 6.77 10.10
N VAL A 17 -19.87 5.64 9.83
CA VAL A 17 -18.41 5.54 9.67
C VAL A 17 -18.07 4.83 8.35
N SER A 18 -17.05 5.35 7.68
CA SER A 18 -16.44 4.78 6.48
C SER A 18 -15.07 4.19 6.85
N LEU A 19 -14.94 2.87 6.72
CA LEU A 19 -13.69 2.13 6.88
C LEU A 19 -12.90 2.15 5.58
N GLN A 20 -11.68 2.67 5.64
CA GLN A 20 -10.84 2.83 4.46
C GLN A 20 -9.43 2.29 4.71
N SER A 21 -8.78 1.82 3.65
CA SER A 21 -7.37 1.43 3.70
C SER A 21 -6.60 1.88 2.46
N ARG A 22 -5.28 1.80 2.55
CA ARG A 22 -4.37 2.03 1.43
C ARG A 22 -3.05 1.27 1.61
N ALA A 23 -2.40 0.93 0.50
CA ALA A 23 -1.17 0.17 0.49
C ALA A 23 0.04 0.97 0.99
N GLY A 24 0.10 2.26 0.68
CA GLY A 24 1.22 3.15 1.03
C GLY A 24 0.85 4.63 1.06
N ASP A 25 1.82 5.50 1.35
CA ASP A 25 1.53 6.93 1.57
C ASP A 25 1.06 7.71 0.35
N GLU A 26 1.55 7.34 -0.83
CA GLU A 26 1.22 7.98 -2.10
C GLU A 26 0.00 7.33 -2.79
N THR A 27 -0.61 6.31 -2.17
CA THR A 27 -1.77 5.61 -2.75
C THR A 27 -3.10 6.20 -2.29
N SER A 28 -4.08 6.19 -3.19
CA SER A 28 -5.46 6.60 -2.90
C SER A 28 -6.10 5.69 -1.85
N TRP A 29 -6.96 6.27 -1.02
CA TRP A 29 -7.75 5.51 -0.06
C TRP A 29 -8.87 4.74 -0.75
N ILE A 30 -9.02 3.47 -0.37
CA ILE A 30 -10.09 2.58 -0.84
C ILE A 30 -11.10 2.41 0.30
N THR A 31 -12.38 2.63 0.02
CA THR A 31 -13.46 2.38 0.97
C THR A 31 -13.88 0.92 0.92
N HIS A 32 -13.81 0.22 2.07
CA HIS A 32 -14.23 -1.18 2.21
C HIS A 32 -15.65 -1.31 2.74
N CYS A 33 -16.06 -0.41 3.62
CA CYS A 33 -17.38 -0.43 4.24
C CYS A 33 -17.78 0.97 4.65
N GLU A 34 -19.00 1.38 4.35
CA GLU A 34 -19.58 2.63 4.87
C GLU A 34 -20.98 2.33 5.37
N ARG A 35 -21.18 2.43 6.69
CA ARG A 35 -22.45 2.11 7.34
C ARG A 35 -22.60 2.82 8.67
N VAL A 36 -23.78 2.67 9.26
CA VAL A 36 -24.01 3.03 10.66
C VAL A 36 -23.51 1.90 11.55
N PHE A 37 -22.63 2.27 12.48
CA PHE A 37 -22.19 1.46 13.60
C PHE A 37 -22.86 1.96 14.86
N TYR A 38 -23.30 1.04 15.71
CA TYR A 38 -23.97 1.39 16.94
C TYR A 38 -23.73 0.34 18.03
N ASN A 39 -23.84 0.79 19.27
CA ASN A 39 -23.89 -0.03 20.47
C ASN A 39 -25.01 0.54 21.35
N LEU A 40 -26.19 -0.07 21.34
CA LEU A 40 -27.38 0.45 22.02
C LEU A 40 -27.79 -0.49 23.16
N ALA A 41 -28.16 0.06 24.32
CA ALA A 41 -28.76 -0.71 25.39
C ALA A 41 -30.30 -0.55 25.31
N LEU A 42 -31.01 -1.63 24.99
CA LEU A 42 -32.47 -1.67 24.88
C LEU A 42 -33.01 -2.77 25.80
N ASP A 43 -33.85 -2.42 26.78
CA ASP A 43 -34.56 -3.37 27.65
C ASP A 43 -33.66 -4.52 28.16
N ASN A 44 -32.53 -4.14 28.78
CA ASN A 44 -31.51 -5.07 29.30
C ASN A 44 -30.72 -5.88 28.26
N THR A 45 -30.90 -5.61 26.96
CA THR A 45 -30.18 -6.24 25.85
C THR A 45 -29.25 -5.24 25.18
N GLN A 46 -28.02 -5.67 24.86
CA GLN A 46 -27.08 -4.86 24.11
C GLN A 46 -27.21 -5.20 22.62
N LEU A 47 -27.56 -4.21 21.81
CA LEU A 47 -27.67 -4.34 20.36
C LEU A 47 -26.44 -3.71 19.69
N GLN A 48 -25.72 -4.51 18.92
CA GLN A 48 -24.55 -4.09 18.16
C GLN A 48 -24.70 -4.48 16.69
N ASN A 49 -24.07 -3.73 15.79
CA ASN A 49 -24.09 -4.06 14.38
C ASN A 49 -23.22 -5.28 14.03
N GLU A 50 -23.63 -6.01 12.99
CA GLU A 50 -22.82 -7.07 12.38
C GLU A 50 -21.48 -6.54 11.83
N PRO A 51 -20.42 -7.37 11.80
CA PRO A 51 -19.15 -7.02 11.18
C PRO A 51 -19.31 -6.64 9.70
N CYS A 52 -18.54 -5.67 9.23
CA CYS A 52 -18.37 -5.43 7.80
C CYS A 52 -17.55 -6.55 7.19
N THR A 53 -17.92 -7.02 6.00
CA THR A 53 -17.16 -8.00 5.23
C THR A 53 -16.68 -7.39 3.91
N PHE A 54 -15.41 -7.62 3.57
CA PHE A 54 -14.80 -7.11 2.34
C PHE A 54 -13.78 -8.12 1.76
N PRO A 55 -13.34 -7.94 0.50
CA PRO A 55 -12.28 -8.75 -0.09
C PRO A 55 -11.00 -8.74 0.74
N VAL A 56 -10.19 -9.80 0.63
CA VAL A 56 -8.90 -9.86 1.34
C VAL A 56 -7.97 -8.77 0.78
N THR A 57 -7.35 -7.99 1.65
CA THR A 57 -6.38 -6.95 1.28
C THR A 57 -5.10 -7.08 2.12
N SER A 58 -3.98 -6.60 1.57
CA SER A 58 -2.67 -6.48 2.23
C SER A 58 -2.32 -5.04 2.60
N ASP A 59 -3.31 -4.15 2.59
CA ASP A 59 -3.12 -2.74 2.89
C ASP A 59 -2.58 -2.51 4.31
N GLN A 60 -1.55 -1.67 4.41
CA GLN A 60 -0.83 -1.43 5.65
C GLN A 60 -1.44 -0.29 6.48
N LYS A 61 -2.12 0.65 5.82
CA LYS A 61 -2.68 1.84 6.48
C LYS A 61 -4.20 1.75 6.47
N TRP A 62 -4.78 1.90 7.64
CA TRP A 62 -6.23 1.85 7.88
C TRP A 62 -6.67 3.14 8.55
N ARG A 63 -7.88 3.61 8.21
CA ARG A 63 -8.52 4.73 8.90
C ARG A 63 -10.03 4.53 8.98
N LEU A 64 -10.60 5.15 10.00
CA LEU A 64 -12.02 5.33 10.16
C LEU A 64 -12.35 6.80 9.88
N VAL A 65 -13.28 7.04 8.96
CA VAL A 65 -13.78 8.39 8.64
C VAL A 65 -15.20 8.50 9.15
N VAL A 66 -15.40 9.37 10.14
CA VAL A 66 -16.74 9.67 10.66
C VAL A 66 -17.46 10.58 9.66
N LYS A 67 -18.54 10.09 9.07
CA LYS A 67 -19.37 10.82 8.12
C LYS A 67 -20.44 11.64 8.82
N GLU A 68 -21.13 11.00 9.76
CA GLU A 68 -22.14 11.61 10.61
C GLU A 68 -21.93 11.09 12.02
N ASP A 69 -21.92 12.01 12.98
CA ASP A 69 -21.83 11.67 14.40
C ASP A 69 -23.18 11.99 15.05
N GLY A 70 -23.87 10.96 15.54
CA GLY A 70 -25.17 11.13 16.18
C GLY A 70 -25.01 11.37 17.69
N ALA A 71 -24.51 10.35 18.39
CA ALA A 71 -24.33 10.36 19.84
C ALA A 71 -23.11 9.52 20.24
N GLY A 72 -21.99 9.68 19.53
CA GLY A 72 -20.83 8.84 19.72
C GLY A 72 -19.54 9.63 19.82
N LEU A 73 -18.81 9.62 18.72
CA LEU A 73 -17.36 9.73 18.68
C LEU A 73 -16.83 11.13 19.06
N ARG A 74 -17.63 12.19 18.90
CA ARG A 74 -17.25 13.57 19.25
C ARG A 74 -17.79 14.01 20.62
N SER A 75 -18.68 13.23 21.23
CA SER A 75 -19.28 13.57 22.54
C SER A 75 -18.38 13.17 23.73
N GLY A 76 -17.17 12.68 23.47
CA GLY A 76 -16.24 12.24 24.50
C GLY A 76 -16.27 10.73 24.80
N SER A 77 -17.01 9.94 24.02
CA SER A 77 -17.30 8.51 24.24
C SER A 77 -16.11 7.54 24.09
N GLY A 78 -14.88 8.04 24.21
CA GLY A 78 -13.65 7.28 23.97
C GLY A 78 -13.40 6.94 22.50
N ILE A 79 -12.15 6.60 22.18
CA ILE A 79 -11.78 6.13 20.84
C ILE A 79 -12.26 4.68 20.70
N PRO A 80 -13.05 4.34 19.66
CA PRO A 80 -13.52 2.98 19.48
C PRO A 80 -12.39 2.05 19.07
N ALA A 81 -12.47 0.78 19.49
CA ALA A 81 -11.53 -0.25 19.07
C ALA A 81 -11.97 -0.84 17.72
N LEU A 82 -11.06 -0.81 16.75
CA LEU A 82 -11.24 -1.47 15.45
C LEU A 82 -10.66 -2.88 15.52
N GLN A 83 -11.51 -3.89 15.38
CA GLN A 83 -11.10 -5.28 15.24
C GLN A 83 -11.11 -5.66 13.77
N LEU A 84 -9.95 -6.07 13.24
CA LEU A 84 -9.80 -6.57 11.88
C LEU A 84 -9.58 -8.08 11.91
N GLY A 85 -10.34 -8.82 11.10
CA GLY A 85 -9.93 -10.16 10.71
C GLY A 85 -8.70 -10.06 9.81
N LEU A 86 -7.70 -10.91 10.00
CA LEU A 86 -6.58 -11.01 9.09
C LEU A 86 -6.49 -12.46 8.62
N ARG A 87 -6.31 -12.66 7.32
CA ARG A 87 -6.02 -13.99 6.79
C ARG A 87 -4.50 -14.15 6.72
N PRO A 88 -3.89 -15.03 7.53
CA PRO A 88 -2.45 -15.25 7.48
C PRO A 88 -2.06 -15.86 6.13
N SER A 89 -0.87 -15.50 5.66
CA SER A 89 -0.27 -16.14 4.49
C SER A 89 0.42 -17.42 4.90
N GLU A 90 0.18 -18.50 4.15
CA GLU A 90 0.88 -19.77 4.33
C GLU A 90 2.02 -19.89 3.31
N LEU A 91 3.16 -20.42 3.75
CA LEU A 91 4.34 -20.64 2.91
C LEU A 91 4.68 -22.13 2.93
N ILE A 92 4.84 -22.70 1.73
CA ILE A 92 5.36 -24.05 1.53
C ILE A 92 6.69 -23.93 0.80
N PHE A 93 7.72 -24.62 1.30
CA PHE A 93 9.05 -24.64 0.70
C PHE A 93 9.62 -26.05 0.67
N LEU A 94 10.52 -26.29 -0.27
CA LEU A 94 11.27 -27.53 -0.36
C LEU A 94 12.54 -27.42 0.52
N GLY A 95 12.55 -28.11 1.66
CA GLY A 95 13.69 -28.16 2.57
C GLY A 95 14.80 -29.06 2.04
N ARG A 96 15.56 -28.60 1.03
CA ARG A 96 16.73 -29.33 0.53
C ARG A 96 17.96 -29.05 1.41
N GLY A 97 18.53 -30.09 2.01
CA GLY A 97 19.70 -29.99 2.87
C GLY A 97 19.39 -30.32 4.33
N VAL A 98 20.26 -29.91 5.25
CA VAL A 98 20.12 -30.17 6.68
C VAL A 98 19.58 -28.92 7.38
N PRO A 99 18.61 -29.03 8.30
CA PRO A 99 18.14 -27.88 9.10
C PRO A 99 19.26 -27.28 9.97
N PRO A 100 19.12 -26.01 10.44
CA PRO A 100 17.96 -25.13 10.30
C PRO A 100 17.90 -24.38 8.96
N PHE A 101 16.68 -24.21 8.44
CA PHE A 101 16.42 -23.40 7.24
C PHE A 101 16.18 -21.93 7.62
N LEU A 102 16.69 -21.00 6.80
CA LEU A 102 16.54 -19.56 7.01
C LEU A 102 15.46 -18.98 6.08
N LEU A 103 14.42 -18.38 6.67
CA LEU A 103 13.42 -17.58 5.95
C LEU A 103 13.75 -16.10 6.09
N ALA A 104 14.26 -15.49 5.02
CA ALA A 104 14.44 -14.04 4.92
C ALA A 104 13.17 -13.38 4.37
N TYR A 105 12.69 -12.31 5.02
CA TYR A 105 11.46 -11.61 4.63
C TYR A 105 11.56 -10.10 4.86
N GLY A 106 10.67 -9.33 4.23
CA GLY A 106 10.50 -7.90 4.49
C GLY A 106 11.52 -6.96 3.84
N SER A 107 12.43 -7.45 3.01
CA SER A 107 13.41 -6.61 2.32
C SER A 107 12.72 -5.67 1.31
N GLY A 108 12.86 -4.36 1.50
CA GLY A 108 12.39 -3.34 0.55
C GLY A 108 13.19 -3.31 -0.74
N LYS A 109 14.36 -3.99 -0.77
CA LYS A 109 15.22 -4.17 -1.95
C LYS A 109 14.77 -5.32 -2.85
N LEU A 110 13.80 -6.12 -2.42
CA LEU A 110 13.15 -7.06 -3.33
C LEU A 110 12.48 -6.20 -4.40
N ALA A 111 13.03 -6.22 -5.62
CA ALA A 111 12.27 -5.77 -6.77
C ALA A 111 10.91 -6.47 -6.69
N GLN A 112 9.84 -5.77 -7.02
CA GLN A 112 8.60 -6.43 -7.45
C GLN A 112 8.92 -7.13 -8.78
N GLU A 113 9.82 -8.12 -8.74
CA GLU A 113 9.93 -9.12 -9.77
C GLU A 113 8.59 -9.81 -9.72
N ASP A 114 7.81 -9.62 -10.78
CA ASP A 114 6.74 -10.49 -11.19
C ASP A 114 7.30 -11.91 -11.26
N ARG A 115 7.40 -12.57 -10.10
CA ARG A 115 7.83 -13.96 -10.04
C ARG A 115 6.78 -14.73 -10.80
N PRO A 116 7.16 -15.47 -11.86
CA PRO A 116 6.19 -16.23 -12.63
C PRO A 116 5.43 -17.16 -11.68
N SER A 117 4.11 -17.08 -11.79
CA SER A 117 3.11 -17.84 -11.03
C SER A 117 3.19 -19.35 -11.27
N ASP A 118 4.14 -19.82 -12.08
CA ASP A 118 4.32 -21.23 -12.46
C ASP A 118 4.45 -22.16 -11.25
N ASN A 119 5.05 -21.69 -10.16
CA ASN A 119 5.18 -22.48 -8.93
C ASN A 119 3.86 -22.61 -8.15
N GLN A 120 2.87 -21.76 -8.42
CA GLN A 120 1.57 -21.77 -7.74
C GLN A 120 0.75 -23.01 -8.12
N MET A 121 0.87 -23.47 -9.37
CA MET A 121 0.19 -24.67 -9.85
C MET A 121 0.74 -25.92 -9.14
N LEU A 122 2.07 -26.04 -9.01
CA LEU A 122 2.72 -27.15 -8.29
C LEU A 122 2.30 -27.20 -6.81
N VAL A 123 2.20 -26.04 -6.15
CA VAL A 123 1.75 -25.96 -4.75
C VAL A 123 0.28 -26.35 -4.61
N GLN A 124 -0.59 -25.92 -5.52
CA GLN A 124 -2.01 -26.32 -5.52
C GLN A 124 -2.18 -27.82 -5.78
N THR A 125 -1.44 -28.40 -6.73
CA THR A 125 -1.44 -29.85 -6.99
C THR A 125 -0.96 -30.63 -5.76
N MET A 126 0.11 -30.20 -5.09
CA MET A 126 0.59 -30.81 -3.84
C MET A 126 -0.45 -30.74 -2.72
N GLN A 127 -1.13 -29.61 -2.54
CA GLN A 127 -2.19 -29.46 -1.53
C GLN A 127 -3.39 -30.38 -1.81
N ASN A 128 -3.79 -30.50 -3.08
CA ASN A 128 -4.98 -31.23 -3.48
C ASN A 128 -4.76 -32.76 -3.60
N GLU A 129 -3.63 -33.19 -4.15
CA GLU A 129 -3.38 -34.62 -4.50
C GLU A 129 -2.66 -35.38 -3.39
N VAL A 130 -1.73 -34.73 -2.70
CA VAL A 130 -0.86 -35.39 -1.71
C VAL A 130 -1.41 -35.22 -0.29
N GLY A 131 -2.22 -34.17 -0.08
CA GLY A 131 -2.78 -33.80 1.22
C GLY A 131 -1.69 -33.50 2.26
N ASN A 132 -2.12 -33.26 3.50
CA ASN A 132 -1.25 -32.93 4.64
C ASN A 132 -0.30 -34.08 5.08
N ARG A 133 -0.14 -35.13 4.27
CA ARG A 133 0.60 -36.36 4.60
C ARG A 133 2.10 -36.26 4.33
N ILE A 134 2.54 -35.36 3.44
CA ILE A 134 3.96 -35.16 3.10
C ILE A 134 4.48 -33.79 3.57
N THR A 135 3.59 -32.85 3.89
CA THR A 135 3.97 -31.54 4.42
C THR A 135 4.30 -31.64 5.91
N GLY A 136 5.58 -31.65 6.24
CA GLY A 136 6.03 -31.53 7.63
C GLY A 136 5.67 -30.18 8.23
N GLN A 137 5.43 -30.12 9.54
CA GLN A 137 5.24 -28.85 10.25
C GLN A 137 6.59 -28.14 10.43
N ALA A 138 6.75 -26.96 9.83
CA ALA A 138 7.86 -26.08 10.13
C ALA A 138 7.57 -25.29 11.41
N ARG A 139 8.55 -25.21 12.33
CA ARG A 139 8.48 -24.33 13.50
C ARG A 139 9.45 -23.18 13.33
N LEU A 140 8.98 -21.96 13.63
CA LEU A 140 9.83 -20.78 13.60
C LEU A 140 10.89 -20.90 14.70
N GLY A 141 12.15 -20.76 14.30
CA GLY A 141 13.27 -20.62 15.22
C GLY A 141 13.43 -19.19 15.75
N LYS A 142 14.60 -18.88 16.30
CA LYS A 142 14.94 -17.52 16.75
C LYS A 142 14.95 -16.55 15.56
N LYS A 143 14.29 -15.40 15.71
CA LYS A 143 14.37 -14.29 14.73
C LYS A 143 15.77 -13.69 14.74
N ILE A 144 16.37 -13.52 13.56
CA ILE A 144 17.69 -12.92 13.37
C ILE A 144 17.54 -11.74 12.41
N THR A 145 18.15 -10.59 12.74
CA THR A 145 18.20 -9.42 11.87
C THR A 145 19.34 -9.57 10.88
N LEU A 146 19.04 -9.67 9.58
CA LEU A 146 20.05 -9.90 8.53
C LEU A 146 20.63 -8.60 7.95
N GLY A 147 19.83 -7.53 7.82
CA GLY A 147 20.22 -6.32 7.10
C GLY A 147 19.83 -4.99 7.76
N GLY A 148 19.42 -5.02 9.03
CA GLY A 148 18.95 -3.85 9.77
C GLY A 148 17.69 -3.20 9.18
N GLU A 149 17.31 -2.06 9.73
CA GLU A 149 16.16 -1.27 9.30
C GLU A 149 16.33 -0.71 7.88
N GLU A 150 17.57 -0.44 7.45
CA GLU A 150 17.87 0.03 6.09
C GLU A 150 17.51 -0.99 5.00
N ALA A 151 17.55 -2.29 5.31
CA ALA A 151 17.14 -3.32 4.36
C ALA A 151 15.62 -3.33 4.12
N LEU A 152 14.82 -2.73 5.01
CA LEU A 152 13.37 -2.62 4.86
C LEU A 152 12.97 -1.48 3.91
N LEU A 153 13.87 -0.53 3.68
CA LEU A 153 13.60 0.62 2.82
C LEU A 153 13.84 0.25 1.35
N PRO A 154 12.97 0.72 0.43
CA PRO A 154 13.24 0.58 -0.99
C PRO A 154 14.52 1.34 -1.35
N PRO A 155 15.33 0.82 -2.30
CA PRO A 155 16.50 1.53 -2.79
C PRO A 155 16.07 2.90 -3.29
N SER A 156 16.87 3.93 -3.01
CA SER A 156 16.56 5.29 -3.45
C SER A 156 16.28 5.29 -4.96
N PRO A 157 15.18 5.92 -5.41
CA PRO A 157 14.85 5.94 -6.83
C PRO A 157 16.05 6.49 -7.59
N ALA A 158 16.38 5.85 -8.72
CA ALA A 158 17.48 6.29 -9.57
C ALA A 158 17.32 7.79 -9.82
N ARG A 159 18.28 8.58 -9.33
CA ARG A 159 18.26 10.04 -9.44
C ARG A 159 17.99 10.40 -10.92
N PRO A 160 17.09 11.36 -11.23
CA PRO A 160 16.58 11.58 -12.58
C PRO A 160 17.61 12.26 -13.50
N TRP A 161 18.80 11.70 -13.61
CA TRP A 161 19.92 12.16 -14.42
C TRP A 161 19.54 12.26 -15.90
N LYS A 162 18.74 11.30 -16.40
CA LYS A 162 18.18 11.34 -17.76
C LYS A 162 17.31 12.57 -18.01
N LYS A 163 16.52 13.01 -17.01
CA LYS A 163 15.70 14.23 -17.13
C LYS A 163 16.59 15.46 -17.21
N TRP A 164 17.61 15.55 -16.36
CA TRP A 164 18.59 16.64 -16.41
C TRP A 164 19.30 16.71 -17.75
N LEU A 165 19.79 15.58 -18.26
CA LEU A 165 20.44 15.49 -19.57
C LEU A 165 19.50 15.94 -20.70
N LEU A 166 18.23 15.52 -20.67
CA LEU A 166 17.24 15.94 -21.65
C LEU A 166 16.97 17.45 -21.60
N TRP A 167 16.85 18.02 -20.41
CA TRP A 167 16.73 19.47 -20.24
C TRP A 167 17.96 20.22 -20.75
N THR A 168 19.17 19.72 -20.49
CA THR A 168 20.40 20.33 -21.02
C THR A 168 20.41 20.33 -22.55
N VAL A 169 20.06 19.21 -23.19
CA VAL A 169 19.98 19.11 -24.65
C VAL A 169 18.90 20.03 -25.22
N LEU A 170 17.73 20.09 -24.57
CA LEU A 170 16.62 20.95 -25.00
C LEU A 170 17.01 22.44 -24.94
N VAL A 171 17.59 22.88 -23.83
CA VAL A 171 18.05 24.27 -23.65
C VAL A 171 19.12 24.62 -24.68
N LEU A 172 20.03 23.70 -24.98
CA LEU A 172 21.06 23.88 -26.00
C LEU A 172 20.45 24.08 -27.40
N GLY A 173 19.45 23.27 -27.76
CA GLY A 173 18.72 23.40 -29.03
C GLY A 173 17.98 24.74 -29.15
N VAL A 174 17.26 25.14 -28.10
CA VAL A 174 16.56 26.44 -28.07
C VAL A 174 17.54 27.61 -28.13
N GLY A 175 18.70 27.50 -27.47
CA GLY A 175 19.77 28.51 -27.53
C GLY A 175 20.30 28.73 -28.94
N LEU A 176 20.53 27.65 -29.70
CA LEU A 176 20.96 27.73 -31.10
C LEU A 176 19.92 28.43 -31.98
N LEU A 177 18.63 28.11 -31.81
CA LEU A 177 17.54 28.77 -32.54
C LEU A 177 17.43 30.26 -32.21
N ALA A 178 17.60 30.63 -30.93
CA ALA A 178 17.58 32.02 -30.51
C ALA A 178 18.75 32.82 -31.12
N ILE A 179 19.94 32.22 -31.24
CA ILE A 179 21.10 32.85 -31.90
C ILE A 179 20.80 33.07 -33.40
N MET A 180 20.25 32.07 -34.09
CA MET A 180 19.86 32.22 -35.50
C MET A 180 18.82 33.31 -35.70
N ALA A 181 17.78 33.35 -34.86
CA ALA A 181 16.75 34.37 -34.93
C ALA A 181 17.31 35.79 -34.69
N LYS A 182 18.24 35.95 -33.75
CA LYS A 182 18.90 37.24 -33.48
C LYS A 182 19.77 37.71 -34.65
N ASN A 183 20.50 36.80 -35.30
CA ASN A 183 21.30 37.16 -36.47
C ASN A 183 20.41 37.61 -37.63
N LEU A 184 19.29 36.93 -37.87
CA LEU A 184 18.33 37.30 -38.93
C LEU A 184 17.72 38.68 -38.72
N ILE A 185 17.27 38.98 -37.49
CA ILE A 185 16.74 40.31 -37.14
C ILE A 185 17.83 41.39 -37.26
N GLY A 186 19.08 41.06 -36.95
CA GLY A 186 20.22 41.96 -37.11
C GLY A 186 20.52 42.31 -38.57
N GLU A 187 20.32 41.37 -39.50
CA GLU A 187 20.47 41.59 -40.94
C GLU A 187 19.32 42.43 -41.49
N MET A 188 18.07 42.13 -41.13
CA MET A 188 16.90 42.94 -41.55
C MET A 188 17.00 44.41 -41.10
N LYS A 189 17.49 44.67 -39.88
CA LYS A 189 17.65 46.04 -39.36
C LYS A 189 18.75 46.82 -40.09
N LYS A 190 19.78 46.14 -40.62
CA LYS A 190 20.82 46.77 -41.44
C LYS A 190 20.33 47.14 -42.83
N GLU A 191 19.41 46.36 -43.41
CA GLU A 191 18.82 46.70 -44.72
C GLU A 191 17.85 47.88 -44.65
N GLU A 192 17.12 48.06 -43.54
CA GLU A 192 16.25 49.24 -43.35
C GLU A 192 17.05 50.54 -43.13
N THR A 193 18.21 50.47 -42.47
CA THR A 193 19.04 51.66 -42.18
C THR A 193 19.90 52.09 -43.38
N ASN A 194 20.12 51.22 -44.37
CA ASN A 194 20.89 51.53 -45.59
C ASN A 194 19.99 52.03 -46.75
N LYS A 195 18.71 52.27 -46.46
CA LYS A 195 17.70 52.78 -47.40
C LYS A 195 17.21 54.20 -47.09
N GLU A 196 17.75 54.83 -46.03
CA GLU A 196 17.62 56.27 -45.74
C GLU A 196 18.86 57.04 -46.18
#